data_AF-A0A1E4MF54-F1
#
_entry.id   AF-A0A1E4MF54-F1
#
_cell.length_a   1.000
_cell.length_b   1.000
_cell.length_c   1.000
_cell.angle_alpha   90.00
_cell.angle_beta   90.00
_cell.angle_gamma   90.00
#
_symmetry.space_group_name_H-M   'P 1'
#
loop_
_entity.id
_entity.type
_entity.pdbx_description
1 polymer ?
#
loop_
_entity_poly.entity_id
_entity_poly.type
_entity_poly.pdbx_seq_one_letter_code
_entity_poly.pdbx_strand_id
1 'polypeptide(L)'
;MLTASIPWDQAATMIDLEGRAPIIGTIRDCAMHYTLYKPHARTQARVLLTVPVHREGRATRTWILDPEEIAQLADWLAAEQ
;
A
#
# COMPACT_ATOMS: atom_id res chain seq x y z
N MET A 1 7.58 -10.93 -7.03
CA MET A 1 7.25 -9.68 -6.31
C MET A 1 5.74 -9.55 -6.25
N LEU A 2 5.20 -9.40 -5.04
CA LEU A 2 3.76 -9.46 -4.75
C LEU A 2 2.97 -8.26 -5.27
N THR A 3 3.65 -7.13 -5.46
CA THR A 3 3.09 -5.85 -5.88
C THR A 3 2.99 -5.67 -7.41
N ALA A 4 3.73 -6.46 -8.19
CA ALA A 4 3.81 -6.28 -9.65
C ALA A 4 2.51 -6.59 -10.41
N SER A 5 1.49 -7.15 -9.73
CA SER A 5 0.18 -7.47 -10.32
C SER A 5 -0.94 -6.52 -9.89
N ILE A 6 -0.67 -5.55 -9.01
CA ILE A 6 -1.70 -4.61 -8.55
C ILE A 6 -1.76 -3.42 -9.52
N PRO A 7 -2.91 -3.16 -10.18
CA PRO A 7 -3.04 -2.00 -11.06
C PRO A 7 -2.91 -0.69 -10.29
N TRP A 8 -2.16 0.27 -10.84
CA TRP A 8 -1.95 1.58 -10.22
C TRP A 8 -3.25 2.35 -9.96
N ASP A 9 -4.25 2.16 -10.83
CA ASP A 9 -5.57 2.80 -10.82
C ASP A 9 -6.60 2.07 -9.93
N GLN A 10 -6.25 0.91 -9.35
CA GLN A 10 -7.13 0.19 -8.44
C GLN A 10 -7.46 1.07 -7.22
N ALA A 11 -8.75 1.18 -6.89
CA ALA A 11 -9.18 1.88 -5.70
C ALA A 11 -8.65 1.21 -4.41
N ALA A 12 -8.19 2.02 -3.46
CA ALA A 12 -7.61 1.58 -2.21
C ALA A 12 -7.78 2.64 -1.10
N THR A 13 -7.52 2.23 0.14
CA THR A 13 -7.54 3.14 1.28
C THR A 13 -6.29 2.99 2.12
N MET A 14 -5.50 4.06 2.25
CA MET A 14 -4.35 4.09 3.16
C MET A 14 -4.79 4.56 4.54
N ILE A 15 -4.36 3.79 5.54
CA ILE A 15 -4.65 3.98 6.96
C ILE A 15 -3.31 4.16 7.66
N ASP A 16 -3.18 5.18 8.50
CA ASP A 16 -2.18 5.17 9.58
C ASP A 16 -2.88 4.80 10.90
N LEU A 17 -2.14 4.13 11.79
CA LEU A 17 -2.66 3.75 13.11
C LEU A 17 -2.48 4.86 14.15
N GLU A 18 -2.14 6.09 13.72
CA GLU A 18 -1.98 7.26 14.60
C GLU A 18 -3.28 8.06 14.76
N GLY A 19 -4.38 7.59 14.17
CA GLY A 19 -5.70 8.20 14.28
C GLY A 19 -5.91 9.37 13.33
N ARG A 20 -5.11 9.50 12.27
CA ARG A 20 -5.37 10.51 11.21
C ARG A 20 -6.47 10.03 10.27
N ALA A 21 -7.04 10.96 9.53
CA ALA A 21 -8.00 10.63 8.48
C ALA A 21 -7.32 9.73 7.43
N PRO A 22 -7.96 8.60 7.05
CA PRO A 22 -7.40 7.74 6.01
C PRO A 22 -7.46 8.44 4.65
N ILE A 23 -6.55 8.07 3.76
CA ILE A 23 -6.55 8.51 2.36
C ILE A 23 -7.36 7.48 1.57
N ILE A 24 -8.44 7.93 0.94
CA ILE A 24 -9.26 7.12 0.03
C ILE A 24 -8.93 7.57 -1.39
N GLY A 25 -8.39 6.67 -2.21
CA GLY A 25 -7.89 7.01 -3.55
C GLY A 25 -7.49 5.77 -4.33
N THR A 26 -6.39 5.85 -5.09
CA THR A 26 -5.82 4.73 -5.86
C THR A 26 -4.59 4.13 -5.19
N ILE A 27 -4.08 3.00 -5.70
CA ILE A 27 -2.80 2.42 -5.28
C ILE A 27 -1.65 3.40 -5.53
N ARG A 28 -1.68 4.15 -6.63
CA ARG A 28 -0.70 5.20 -6.91
C ARG A 28 -0.75 6.32 -5.88
N ASP A 29 -1.95 6.78 -5.50
CA ASP A 29 -2.11 7.81 -4.47
C ASP A 29 -1.58 7.33 -3.11
N CYS A 30 -1.86 6.07 -2.77
CA CYS A 30 -1.35 5.42 -1.56
C CYS A 30 0.19 5.39 -1.56
N ALA A 31 0.81 4.89 -2.63
CA ALA A 31 2.27 4.81 -2.73
C ALA A 31 2.92 6.19 -2.65
N MET A 32 2.35 7.20 -3.34
CA MET A 32 2.80 8.58 -3.27
C MET A 32 2.72 9.12 -1.83
N HIS A 33 1.58 8.98 -1.16
CA HIS A 33 1.40 9.49 0.20
C HIS A 33 2.32 8.80 1.22
N TYR A 34 2.62 7.51 1.05
CA TYR A 34 3.57 6.80 1.91
C TYR A 34 4.95 7.47 1.95
N THR A 35 5.40 8.02 0.81
CA THR A 35 6.69 8.72 0.74
C THR A 35 6.71 9.98 1.61
N LEU A 36 5.56 10.61 1.86
CA LEU A 36 5.41 11.81 2.68
C LEU A 36 5.36 11.50 4.18
N TYR A 37 5.12 10.25 4.56
CA TYR A 37 5.07 9.85 5.96
C TYR A 37 6.44 9.91 6.64
N LYS A 38 6.43 10.32 7.91
CA LYS A 38 7.58 10.19 8.82
C LYS A 38 7.89 8.71 9.07
N PRO A 39 9.13 8.34 9.43
CA PRO A 39 9.51 6.93 9.62
C PRO A 39 8.60 6.14 10.57
N HIS A 40 8.16 6.74 11.69
CA HIS A 40 7.25 6.07 12.63
C HIS A 40 5.84 5.85 12.07
N ALA A 41 5.38 6.70 11.15
CA ALA A 41 4.05 6.59 10.55
C ALA A 41 4.07 5.54 9.43
N ARG A 42 5.21 5.40 8.73
CA ARG A 42 5.42 4.35 7.73
C ARG A 42 5.28 2.94 8.31
N THR A 43 5.85 2.68 9.49
CA THR A 43 5.73 1.36 10.15
C THR A 43 4.30 1.02 10.59
N GLN A 44 3.46 2.04 10.75
CA GLN A 44 2.06 1.92 11.10
C GLN A 44 1.11 1.97 9.89
N ALA A 45 1.62 2.28 8.70
CA ALA A 45 0.81 2.41 7.50
C ALA A 45 0.24 1.04 7.08
N ARG A 46 -1.01 1.03 6.63
CA ARG A 46 -1.68 -0.10 6.00
C ARG A 46 -2.44 0.39 4.77
N VAL A 47 -2.53 -0.44 3.73
CA VAL A 47 -3.40 -0.15 2.59
C VAL A 47 -4.46 -1.23 2.51
N LEU A 48 -5.72 -0.85 2.69
CA LEU A 48 -6.87 -1.70 2.40
C LEU A 48 -7.14 -1.69 0.90
N LEU A 49 -7.15 -2.88 0.32
CA LEU A 49 -7.44 -3.14 -1.09
C LEU A 49 -8.94 -3.34 -1.29
N THR A 50 -9.41 -3.01 -2.50
CA THR A 50 -10.78 -3.34 -2.96
C THR A 50 -10.85 -4.69 -3.69
N VAL A 51 -9.70 -5.26 -4.05
CA VAL A 51 -9.56 -6.59 -4.66
C VAL A 51 -8.44 -7.34 -3.92
N PRO A 52 -8.67 -8.59 -3.47
CA PRO A 52 -7.69 -9.30 -2.67
C PRO A 52 -6.60 -9.93 -3.53
N VAL A 53 -5.36 -9.85 -3.04
CA VAL A 53 -4.17 -10.35 -3.72
C VAL A 53 -3.72 -11.68 -3.13
N HIS A 54 -3.06 -12.51 -3.93
CA HIS A 54 -2.47 -13.75 -3.44
C HIS A 54 -1.05 -13.50 -2.95
N ARG A 55 -0.72 -13.98 -1.74
CA ARG A 55 0.62 -13.98 -1.17
C ARG A 55 1.19 -15.39 -1.17
N GLU A 56 2.44 -15.52 -1.62
CA GLU A 56 3.19 -16.76 -1.44
C GLU A 56 3.26 -17.13 0.04
N GLY A 57 3.02 -18.40 0.37
CA GLY A 57 2.96 -18.88 1.75
C GLY A 57 1.66 -18.59 2.50
N ARG A 58 0.67 -17.90 1.91
CA ARG A 58 -0.67 -17.73 2.49
C ARG A 58 -1.70 -18.61 1.77
N ALA A 59 -2.47 -19.37 2.55
CA ALA A 59 -3.55 -20.21 2.03
C ALA A 59 -4.73 -19.39 1.49
N THR A 60 -4.95 -18.18 2.04
CA THR A 60 -6.04 -17.28 1.65
C THR A 60 -5.50 -16.01 0.99
N ARG A 61 -6.33 -15.39 0.14
CA ARG A 61 -6.01 -14.07 -0.41
C ARG A 61 -6.10 -12.99 0.68
N THR A 62 -5.29 -11.95 0.55
CA THR A 62 -5.15 -10.87 1.52
C THR A 62 -5.70 -9.55 0.98
N TRP A 63 -6.29 -8.76 1.88
CA TRP A 63 -6.91 -7.48 1.57
C TRP A 63 -6.10 -6.28 2.06
N ILE A 64 -5.07 -6.50 2.87
CA ILE A 64 -4.32 -5.42 3.53
C ILE A 64 -2.87 -5.54 3.13
N LEU A 65 -2.28 -4.50 2.54
CA LEU A 65 -0.83 -4.38 2.39
C LEU A 65 -0.18 -3.87 3.67
N ASP A 66 0.90 -4.52 4.06
CA ASP A 66 1.76 -4.17 5.19
C ASP A 66 2.84 -3.15 4.78
N PRO A 67 3.51 -2.46 5.73
CA PRO A 67 4.46 -1.39 5.44
C PRO A 67 5.56 -1.74 4.45
N GLU A 68 6.06 -2.97 4.50
CA GLU A 68 7.12 -3.46 3.60
C GLU A 68 6.64 -3.62 2.16
N GLU A 69 5.37 -3.96 1.95
CA GLU A 69 4.76 -4.06 0.61
C GLU A 69 4.43 -2.67 0.07
N ILE A 70 4.01 -1.74 0.94
CA ILE A 70 3.79 -0.34 0.56
C ILE A 70 5.13 0.32 0.19
N ALA A 71 6.22 -0.01 0.90
CA ALA A 71 7.56 0.44 0.56
C ALA A 71 7.97 -0.03 -0.85
N GLN A 72 7.70 -1.29 -1.20
CA GLN A 72 7.95 -1.80 -2.56
C GLN A 72 7.16 -1.04 -3.63
N LEU A 73 5.90 -0.65 -3.34
CA LEU A 73 5.12 0.20 -4.24
C LEU A 73 5.76 1.59 -4.38
N ALA A 74 6.21 2.19 -3.29
CA ALA A 74 6.90 3.48 -3.34
C ALA A 74 8.21 3.42 -4.14
N ASP A 75 8.99 2.35 -3.97
CA ASP A 75 10.22 2.12 -4.74
C ASP A 75 9.92 1.93 -6.24
N TRP A 76 8.87 1.18 -6.57
CA TRP A 76 8.41 1.03 -7.96
C TRP A 76 7.97 2.38 -8.56
N LEU A 77 7.18 3.16 -7.82
CA LEU A 77 6.76 4.51 -8.26
C LEU A 77 7.95 5.45 -8.48
N ALA A 78 9.00 5.34 -7.67
CA ALA A 78 10.23 6.13 -7.84
C ALA A 78 11.03 5.71 -9.07
N ALA A 79 10.99 4.43 -9.45
CA ALA A 79 11.69 3.90 -10.63
C ALA A 79 10.98 4.21 -11.96
N GLU A 80 9.68 4.52 -11.94
CA GLU A 80 8.92 4.96 -13.13
C GLU A 80 9.13 6.44 -13.49
N GLN A 81 9.70 7.25 -12.59
CA GLN A 81 9.94 8.70 -12.75
C GLN A 81 11.35 8.99 -13.25
#